data_AF-A0A523WZ95-F1
#
_entry.id   AF-A0A523WZ95-F1
#
_cell.length_a   1.000
_cell.length_b   1.000
_cell.length_c   1.000
_cell.angle_alpha   90.00
_cell.angle_beta   90.00
_cell.angle_gamma   90.00
#
_symmetry.space_group_name_H-M   'P 1'
#
loop_
_entity.id
_entity.type
_entity.pdbx_description
1 polymer ?
#
loop_
_entity_poly.entity_id
_entity_poly.type
_entity_poly.pdbx_seq_one_letter_code
_entity_poly.pdbx_strand_id
1 'polypeptide(L)'
;MLSLSNILTPLAGEIGIGGIGGFLAGWALKKAAKMVAVIIGLAFLGLQYLAYENIIQINYAALQDWANSLAGQAAGTQSLITDFFAHLPFGAAFIGGFYLGFQKG
;
A
#
# COMPACT_ATOMS: atom_id res chain seq x y z
N MET A 1 0.80 15.29 -40.66
CA MET A 1 1.15 13.89 -40.34
C MET A 1 1.44 13.83 -38.86
N LEU A 2 0.52 13.32 -38.04
CA LEU A 2 0.77 13.10 -36.61
C LEU A 2 1.59 11.81 -36.50
N SER A 3 2.89 11.96 -36.34
CA SER A 3 3.82 10.83 -36.24
C SER A 3 3.50 10.06 -34.95
N LEU A 4 3.00 8.83 -35.09
CA LEU A 4 2.80 7.87 -33.98
C LEU A 4 4.04 7.75 -33.08
N SER A 5 5.22 8.01 -33.63
CA SER A 5 6.49 8.09 -32.90
C SER A 5 6.48 9.09 -31.74
N ASN A 6 5.81 10.24 -31.87
CA ASN A 6 5.79 11.31 -30.87
C ASN A 6 4.88 11.01 -29.67
N ILE A 7 3.98 10.02 -29.80
CA ILE A 7 3.09 9.56 -28.72
C ILE A 7 3.66 8.29 -28.08
N LEU A 8 4.26 7.41 -28.89
CA LEU A 8 4.80 6.13 -28.41
C LEU A 8 6.07 6.27 -27.57
N THR A 9 6.95 7.23 -27.86
CA THR A 9 8.16 7.47 -27.05
C THR A 9 7.87 7.94 -25.62
N PRO A 10 7.04 8.97 -25.37
CA PRO A 10 6.70 9.36 -24.01
C PRO A 10 5.88 8.28 -23.29
N LEU A 11 4.98 7.59 -24.00
CA LEU A 11 4.18 6.49 -23.42
C LEU A 11 5.04 5.31 -22.97
N ALA A 12 6.04 4.91 -23.76
CA ALA A 12 6.97 3.85 -23.40
C ALA A 12 7.86 4.24 -22.20
N GLY A 13 8.25 5.51 -22.10
CA GLY A 13 8.98 6.04 -20.94
C GLY A 13 8.15 6.02 -19.66
N GLU A 14 6.90 6.49 -19.71
CA GLU A 14 5.97 6.50 -18.58
C GLU A 14 5.63 5.09 -18.08
N ILE A 15 5.42 4.14 -19.00
CA ILE A 15 5.19 2.73 -18.67
C ILE A 15 6.44 2.08 -18.07
N GLY A 16 7.63 2.39 -18.59
CA GLY A 16 8.89 1.86 -18.08
C GLY A 16 9.18 2.34 -16.65
N ILE A 17 9.05 3.65 -16.41
CA ILE A 17 9.29 4.24 -15.09
C ILE A 17 8.20 3.82 -14.10
N GLY A 18 6.93 3.82 -14.53
CA GLY A 18 5.81 3.35 -13.72
C GLY A 18 5.94 1.88 -13.35
N GLY A 19 6.27 1.00 -14.29
CA GLY A 19 6.42 -0.44 -14.06
C GLY A 19 7.61 -0.79 -13.17
N ILE A 20 8.79 -0.21 -13.41
CA ILE A 20 9.97 -0.46 -12.57
C ILE A 20 9.77 0.15 -11.18
N GLY A 21 9.24 1.37 -11.12
CA GLY A 21 8.91 2.04 -9.86
C GLY A 21 7.89 1.26 -9.04
N GLY A 22 6.83 0.78 -9.69
CA GLY A 22 5.83 -0.11 -9.11
C GLY A 22 6.47 -1.38 -8.57
N PHE A 23 7.30 -2.06 -9.36
CA PHE A 23 7.98 -3.29 -8.96
C PHE A 23 8.84 -3.11 -7.71
N LEU A 24 9.68 -2.06 -7.69
CA LEU A 24 10.53 -1.75 -6.54
C LEU A 24 9.68 -1.38 -5.31
N ALA A 25 8.63 -0.59 -5.49
CA ALA A 25 7.71 -0.21 -4.42
C ALA A 25 6.99 -1.43 -3.83
N GLY A 26 6.46 -2.32 -4.67
CA GLY A 26 5.76 -3.53 -4.24
C GLY A 26 6.67 -4.49 -3.48
N TRP A 27 7.91 -4.66 -3.96
CA TRP A 27 8.92 -5.48 -3.29
C TRP A 27 9.32 -4.92 -1.93
N ALA A 28 9.61 -3.62 -1.86
CA ALA A 28 9.97 -2.94 -0.62
C ALA A 28 8.81 -2.98 0.40
N LEU A 29 7.57 -2.76 -0.08
CA LEU A 29 6.39 -2.79 0.77
C LEU A 29 6.19 -4.16 1.42
N LYS A 30 6.33 -5.27 0.69
CA LYS A 30 6.15 -6.60 1.28
C LYS A 30 7.18 -6.90 2.36
N LYS A 31 8.42 -6.49 2.15
CA LYS A 31 9.49 -6.68 3.13
C LYS A 31 9.28 -5.84 4.38
N ALA A 32 8.84 -4.60 4.22
CA ALA A 32 8.45 -3.73 5.33
C ALA A 32 7.23 -4.30 6.07
N ALA A 33 6.18 -4.71 5.35
CA ALA A 33 4.96 -5.28 5.91
C ALA A 33 5.25 -6.53 6.74
N LYS A 34 6.15 -7.41 6.28
CA LYS A 34 6.55 -8.60 7.05
C LYS A 34 7.21 -8.24 8.38
N MET A 35 8.07 -7.22 8.41
CA MET A 35 8.72 -6.75 9.63
C MET A 35 7.72 -6.13 10.61
N VAL A 36 6.84 -5.26 10.10
CA VAL A 36 5.79 -4.62 10.89
C VAL A 36 4.80 -5.65 11.44
N ALA A 37 4.40 -6.62 10.64
CA ALA A 37 3.49 -7.69 11.07
C ALA A 37 4.07 -8.51 12.22
N VAL A 38 5.38 -8.81 12.20
CA VAL A 38 6.06 -9.50 13.29
C VAL A 38 6.04 -8.67 14.57
N ILE A 39 6.36 -7.37 14.48
CA ILE A 39 6.35 -6.46 15.64
C ILE A 39 4.95 -6.35 16.24
N ILE A 40 3.93 -6.14 15.39
CA ILE A 40 2.54 -6.04 15.84
C ILE A 40 2.07 -7.36 16.47
N GLY A 41 2.40 -8.51 15.87
CA GLY A 41 2.05 -9.81 16.42
C GLY A 41 2.68 -10.08 17.78
N LEU A 42 3.98 -9.75 17.94
CA LEU A 42 4.68 -9.83 19.22
C LEU A 42 4.07 -8.91 20.28
N ALA A 43 3.78 -7.66 19.91
CA ALA A 43 3.10 -6.72 20.79
C ALA A 43 1.74 -7.24 21.22
N PHE A 44 0.94 -7.78 20.29
CA PHE A 44 -0.37 -8.33 20.57
C PHE A 44 -0.30 -9.54 21.53
N LEU A 45 0.66 -10.44 21.33
CA LEU A 45 0.90 -11.55 22.27
C LEU A 45 1.29 -11.06 23.67
N GLY A 46 2.14 -10.02 23.74
CA GLY A 46 2.49 -9.37 25.00
C GLY A 46 1.27 -8.77 25.70
N LEU A 47 0.44 -8.02 24.98
CA LEU A 47 -0.80 -7.46 25.51
C LEU A 47 -1.75 -8.57 26.00
N GLN A 48 -1.88 -9.67 25.26
CA GLN A 48 -2.72 -10.80 25.66
C GLN A 48 -2.21 -11.47 26.95
N TYR A 49 -0.89 -11.59 27.11
CA TYR A 49 -0.28 -12.12 28.34
C TYR A 49 -0.57 -11.21 29.54
N LEU A 50 -0.35 -9.90 29.40
CA LEU A 50 -0.63 -8.90 30.43
C LEU A 50 -2.13 -8.84 30.79
N ALA A 51 -3.00 -9.02 29.80
CA ALA A 51 -4.44 -9.11 30.02
C ALA A 51 -4.84 -10.39 30.76
N TYR A 52 -4.18 -11.52 30.47
CA TYR A 52 -4.41 -12.79 31.17
C TYR A 52 -4.01 -12.72 32.65
N GLU A 53 -2.89 -12.07 32.98
CA GLU A 53 -2.50 -11.80 34.37
C GLU A 53 -3.36 -10.72 35.06
N ASN A 54 -4.39 -10.18 34.39
CA ASN A 54 -5.23 -9.08 34.89
C ASN A 54 -4.46 -7.79 35.22
N ILE A 55 -3.24 -7.62 34.68
CA ILE A 55 -2.41 -6.42 34.87
C ILE A 55 -2.96 -5.26 34.02
N ILE A 56 -3.53 -5.55 32.84
CA ILE A 56 -4.10 -4.56 31.91
C ILE A 56 -5.53 -4.95 31.55
N GLN A 57 -6.47 -3.99 31.59
CA GLN A 57 -7.81 -4.15 31.02
C GLN A 57 -7.89 -3.53 29.62
N ILE A 58 -8.22 -4.34 28.62
CA ILE A 58 -8.33 -3.89 27.23
C ILE A 58 -9.71 -3.27 27.01
N ASN A 59 -9.76 -1.97 26.70
CA ASN A 59 -11.00 -1.30 26.30
C ASN A 59 -11.26 -1.52 24.80
N TYR A 60 -12.10 -2.50 24.50
CA TYR A 60 -12.47 -2.84 23.12
C TYR A 60 -13.24 -1.73 22.39
N ALA A 61 -14.01 -0.90 23.09
CA ALA A 61 -14.75 0.20 22.47
C ALA A 61 -13.81 1.29 21.96
N ALA A 62 -12.87 1.73 22.79
CA ALA A 62 -11.84 2.69 22.38
C ALA A 62 -10.96 2.15 21.24
N LEU A 63 -10.64 0.85 21.25
CA LEU A 63 -9.90 0.19 20.17
C LEU A 63 -10.70 0.19 18.85
N GLN A 64 -12.01 -0.06 18.92
CA GLN A 64 -12.88 -0.03 17.75
C GLN A 64 -13.05 1.38 17.18
N ASP A 65 -13.20 2.40 18.03
CA ASP A 65 -13.28 3.80 17.59
C ASP A 65 -11.97 4.24 16.91
N TRP A 66 -10.83 3.83 17.48
CA TRP A 66 -9.53 4.08 16.86
C TRP A 66 -9.43 3.38 15.50
N ALA A 67 -9.79 2.09 15.40
CA ALA A 67 -9.78 1.37 14.13
C ALA A 67 -10.70 2.03 13.07
N ASN A 68 -11.89 2.46 13.47
CA ASN A 68 -12.81 3.18 12.60
C ASN A 68 -12.24 4.52 12.13
N SER A 69 -11.51 5.23 12.98
CA SER A 69 -10.84 6.49 12.61
C SER A 69 -9.72 6.30 11.59
N LEU A 70 -8.98 5.19 11.65
CA LEU A 70 -7.99 4.83 10.62
C LEU A 70 -8.69 4.45 9.31
N ALA A 71 -9.77 3.66 9.38
CA ALA A 71 -10.54 3.31 8.20
C ALA A 71 -11.16 4.55 7.53
N GLY A 72 -11.62 5.51 8.32
CA GLY A 72 -12.13 6.79 7.82
C GLY A 72 -11.07 7.64 7.10
N GLN A 73 -9.80 7.58 7.54
CA GLN A 73 -8.69 8.26 6.85
C GLN A 73 -8.38 7.64 5.48
N ALA A 74 -8.58 6.34 5.33
CA ALA A 74 -8.43 5.67 4.04
C ALA A 74 -9.44 6.17 3.00
N ALA A 75 -10.59 6.73 3.40
CA ALA A 75 -11.54 7.35 2.47
C ALA A 75 -10.96 8.60 1.75
N GLY A 76 -9.89 9.21 2.28
CA GLY A 76 -9.17 10.32 1.64
C GLY A 76 -8.41 9.93 0.36
N THR A 77 -8.29 8.63 0.05
CA THR A 77 -7.63 8.16 -1.19
C THR A 77 -8.47 8.35 -2.44
N GLN A 78 -9.73 8.81 -2.32
CA GLN A 78 -10.62 9.05 -3.46
C GLN A 78 -10.01 10.01 -4.49
N SER A 79 -9.34 11.08 -4.02
CA SER A 79 -8.65 12.07 -4.87
C SER A 79 -7.46 11.46 -5.60
N LEU A 80 -6.71 10.59 -4.92
CA LEU A 80 -5.57 9.89 -5.52
C LEU A 80 -6.05 8.93 -6.61
N ILE A 81 -7.18 8.25 -6.40
CA ILE A 81 -7.75 7.34 -7.39
C ILE A 81 -8.17 8.11 -8.65
N THR A 82 -8.84 9.27 -8.51
CA THR A 82 -9.23 10.10 -9.66
C THR A 82 -8.03 10.65 -10.45
N ASP A 83 -6.97 11.09 -9.76
CA ASP A 83 -5.74 11.56 -10.42
C ASP A 83 -4.98 10.43 -11.11
N PHE A 84 -5.03 9.22 -10.52
CA PHE A 84 -4.42 8.03 -11.10
C PHE A 84 -5.12 7.57 -12.38
N PHE A 85 -6.45 7.69 -12.47
CA PHE A 85 -7.21 7.44 -13.69
C PHE A 85 -6.93 8.48 -14.79
N ALA A 86 -6.60 9.72 -14.43
CA ALA A 86 -6.16 10.73 -15.40
C ALA A 86 -4.80 10.40 -16.03
N HIS A 87 -3.92 9.69 -15.31
CA HIS A 87 -2.61 9.19 -15.76
C HIS A 87 -2.60 7.67 -16.01
N LEU A 88 -3.63 7.20 -16.73
CA LEU A 88 -3.92 5.79 -16.93
C LEU A 88 -2.74 4.94 -17.45
N PRO A 89 -1.90 5.38 -18.39
CA PRO A 89 -0.75 4.58 -18.86
C PRO A 89 0.31 4.34 -17.77
N PHE A 90 0.67 5.38 -17.02
CA PHE A 90 1.59 5.27 -15.89
C PHE A 90 0.97 4.42 -14.78
N GLY A 91 -0.30 4.68 -14.45
CA GLY A 91 -0.99 4.01 -13.37
C GLY A 91 -1.18 2.51 -13.62
N ALA A 92 -1.56 2.12 -14.83
CA ALA A 92 -1.69 0.72 -15.23
C ALA A 92 -0.34 0.00 -15.19
N ALA A 93 0.73 0.64 -15.67
CA ALA A 93 2.08 0.08 -15.61
C ALA A 93 2.58 -0.06 -14.17
N PHE A 94 2.31 0.94 -13.33
CA PHE A 94 2.66 0.93 -11.91
C PHE A 94 1.93 -0.18 -11.16
N ILE A 95 0.61 -0.34 -11.33
CA ILE A 95 -0.13 -1.43 -10.69
C ILE A 95 0.39 -2.79 -11.16
N GLY A 96 0.63 -2.96 -12.46
CA GLY A 96 1.19 -4.20 -13.00
C GLY A 96 2.58 -4.52 -12.43
N GLY A 97 3.47 -3.54 -12.41
CA GLY A 97 4.80 -3.66 -11.81
C GLY A 97 4.72 -3.93 -10.31
N PHE A 98 3.89 -3.19 -9.59
CA PHE A 98 3.66 -3.32 -8.16
C PHE A 98 3.15 -4.69 -7.77
N TYR A 99 2.17 -5.23 -8.51
CA TYR A 99 1.66 -6.57 -8.27
C TYR A 99 2.77 -7.63 -8.40
N LEU A 100 3.58 -7.55 -9.45
CA LEU A 100 4.71 -8.46 -9.66
C LEU A 100 5.79 -8.28 -8.58
N GLY A 101 6.07 -7.04 -8.18
CA GLY A 101 7.01 -6.72 -7.10
C GLY A 101 6.54 -7.27 -5.76
N PHE A 102 5.26 -7.11 -5.45
CA PHE A 102 4.64 -7.63 -4.24
C PHE A 102 4.55 -9.17 -4.25
N GLN A 103 4.35 -9.82 -5.40
CA GLN A 103 4.45 -11.29 -5.44
C GLN A 103 5.88 -11.77 -5.15
N LYS A 104 6.90 -11.08 -5.70
CA LYS A 104 8.31 -11.48 -5.57
C LYS A 104 9.00 -11.04 -4.27
N GLY A 105 8.51 -10.01 -3.58
CA GLY A 105 8.98 -9.60 -2.23
C GLY A 105 8.63 -10.62 -1.16
#